data_AF-A0A0J5XDE7-F1
#
_entry.id   AF-A0A0J5XDE7-F1
#
_cell.length_a   1.000
_cell.length_b   1.000
_cell.length_c   1.000
_cell.angle_alpha   90.00
_cell.angle_beta   90.00
_cell.angle_gamma   90.00
#
_symmetry.space_group_name_H-M   'P 1'
#
loop_
_entity.id
_entity.type
_entity.pdbx_description
1 polymer ?
#
loop_
_entity_poly.entity_id
_entity_poly.type
_entity_poly.pdbx_seq_one_letter_code
_entity_poly.pdbx_strand_id
1 'polypeptide(L)'
;MTNLIRFRVRPVFHGSDLLVEVLEDHRAVDFPSVAAILQDALHAVQVPHPDGLDDPRGALSQDRYFSYWAYARGHYEIDDDIWGLFVTASINNASIVADIEQALLSTGKFVKEDADFGKFE
;
A
#
# COMPACT_ATOMS: atom_id res chain seq x y z
N MET A 1 -4.74 23.77 -9.58
CA MET A 1 -4.59 22.42 -10.15
C MET A 1 -4.22 21.53 -8.99
N THR A 2 -5.08 20.60 -8.61
CA THR A 2 -4.73 19.58 -7.63
C THR A 2 -3.78 18.62 -8.34
N ASN A 3 -2.54 18.49 -7.88
CA ASN A 3 -1.64 17.45 -8.41
C ASN A 3 -2.23 16.10 -8.01
N LEU A 4 -2.49 15.24 -9.00
CA LEU A 4 -2.93 13.87 -8.75
C LEU A 4 -1.78 13.08 -8.13
N ILE A 5 -2.13 12.20 -7.19
CA ILE A 5 -1.16 11.33 -6.51
C ILE A 5 -0.88 10.14 -7.40
N ARG A 6 0.38 9.97 -7.78
CA ARG A 6 0.78 8.90 -8.70
C ARG A 6 1.08 7.64 -7.89
N PHE A 7 0.61 6.52 -8.39
CA PHE A 7 0.99 5.20 -7.89
C PHE A 7 1.25 4.26 -9.06
N ARG A 8 1.96 3.16 -8.81
CA ARG A 8 2.13 2.08 -9.78
C ARG A 8 1.85 0.73 -9.16
N VAL A 9 1.41 -0.20 -9.99
CA VAL A 9 1.38 -1.62 -9.66
C VAL A 9 2.57 -2.27 -10.34
N ARG A 10 3.44 -2.93 -9.57
CA ARG A 10 4.65 -3.56 -10.09
C ARG A 10 5.04 -4.80 -9.30
N PRO A 11 5.90 -5.67 -9.83
CA PRO A 11 6.48 -6.75 -9.05
C PRO A 11 7.32 -6.23 -7.86
N VAL A 12 7.37 -7.03 -6.81
CA VAL A 12 8.42 -6.94 -5.78
C VAL A 12 9.78 -7.21 -6.42
N PHE A 13 10.86 -6.71 -5.81
CA PHE A 13 12.20 -6.98 -6.32
C PHE A 13 12.54 -8.47 -6.13
N HIS A 14 13.03 -9.13 -7.19
CA HIS A 14 13.33 -10.57 -7.19
C HIS A 14 12.15 -11.49 -6.83
N GLY A 15 10.91 -11.10 -7.15
CA GLY A 15 9.74 -11.95 -6.95
C GLY A 15 8.60 -11.64 -7.92
N SER A 16 7.63 -12.55 -7.98
CA SER A 16 6.47 -12.44 -8.87
C SER A 16 5.26 -11.74 -8.25
N ASP A 17 5.28 -11.54 -6.93
CA ASP A 17 4.18 -10.87 -6.24
C ASP A 17 4.15 -9.39 -6.60
N LEU A 18 2.96 -8.86 -6.78
CA LEU A 18 2.72 -7.45 -7.06
C LEU A 18 2.64 -6.65 -5.75
N LEU A 19 3.02 -5.38 -5.85
CA LEU A 19 2.74 -4.38 -4.85
C LEU A 19 2.16 -3.13 -5.50
N VAL A 20 1.43 -2.36 -4.69
CA VAL A 20 1.09 -0.97 -4.98
C VAL A 20 2.17 -0.09 -4.37
N GLU A 21 2.76 0.79 -5.16
CA GLU A 21 3.73 1.79 -4.69
C GLU A 21 3.19 3.19 -4.97
N VAL A 22 3.12 4.01 -3.93
CA VAL A 22 2.85 5.44 -4.07
C VAL A 22 4.14 6.20 -4.38
N LEU A 23 4.09 7.06 -5.39
CA LEU A 23 5.26 7.76 -5.94
C LEU A 23 5.42 9.20 -5.44
N GLU A 24 4.45 9.70 -4.67
CA GLU A 24 4.50 11.02 -4.05
C GLU A 24 4.97 10.95 -2.60
N ASP A 25 5.42 12.08 -2.07
CA ASP A 25 5.79 12.21 -0.66
C ASP A 25 4.54 12.05 0.24
N HIS A 26 4.37 10.83 0.77
CA HIS A 26 3.26 10.47 1.63
C HIS A 26 3.31 11.14 3.01
N ARG A 27 4.40 11.85 3.34
CA ARG A 27 4.58 12.58 4.60
C ARG A 27 4.17 14.05 4.49
N ALA A 28 3.84 14.52 3.28
CA ALA A 28 3.32 15.86 3.09
C ALA A 28 2.05 16.06 3.94
N VAL A 29 1.90 17.24 4.55
CA VAL A 29 0.81 17.55 5.49
C VAL A 29 -0.58 17.28 4.92
N ASP A 30 -0.76 17.51 3.62
CA ASP A 30 -2.03 17.34 2.92
C ASP A 30 -2.16 15.99 2.19
N PHE A 31 -1.21 15.07 2.40
CA PHE A 31 -1.27 13.75 1.80
C PHE A 31 -2.42 12.93 2.43
N PRO A 32 -3.32 12.34 1.62
CA PRO A 32 -4.44 11.58 2.15
C PRO A 32 -3.98 10.24 2.74
N SER A 33 -4.52 9.89 3.90
CA SER A 33 -4.23 8.59 4.53
C SER A 33 -4.72 7.42 3.66
N VAL A 34 -3.77 6.65 3.11
CA VAL A 34 -4.08 5.43 2.35
C VAL A 34 -4.78 4.40 3.24
N ALA A 35 -4.36 4.26 4.50
CA ALA A 35 -5.04 3.37 5.46
C ALA A 35 -6.52 3.74 5.63
N ALA A 36 -6.85 5.02 5.81
CA ALA A 36 -8.24 5.46 5.95
C ALA A 36 -9.05 5.24 4.65
N ILE A 37 -8.44 5.46 3.49
CA ILE A 37 -9.07 5.20 2.19
C ILE A 37 -9.42 3.72 2.04
N LEU A 38 -8.46 2.83 2.32
CA LEU A 38 -8.66 1.38 2.16
C LEU A 38 -9.62 0.83 3.22
N GLN A 39 -9.56 1.36 4.44
CA GLN A 39 -10.54 1.07 5.48
C GLN A 39 -11.97 1.37 5.01
N ASP A 40 -12.20 2.56 4.44
CA ASP A 40 -13.53 2.96 3.97
C ASP A 40 -13.97 2.16 2.74
N ALA A 41 -13.13 2.11 1.70
CA ALA A 41 -13.47 1.52 0.41
C ALA A 41 -13.59 -0.01 0.44
N LEU A 42 -12.77 -0.69 1.23
CA LEU A 42 -12.76 -2.15 1.34
C LEU A 42 -13.48 -2.67 2.59
N HIS A 43 -13.96 -1.76 3.45
CA HIS A 43 -14.44 -2.09 4.79
C HIS A 43 -13.39 -2.87 5.60
N ALA A 44 -12.12 -2.52 5.41
CA ALA A 44 -11.01 -3.20 6.05
C ALA A 44 -10.90 -2.83 7.52
N VAL A 45 -10.40 -3.77 8.33
CA VAL A 45 -10.13 -3.56 9.75
C VAL A 45 -8.68 -3.87 10.03
N GLN A 46 -8.02 -3.01 10.81
CA GLN A 46 -6.66 -3.27 11.26
C GLN A 46 -6.68 -4.45 12.24
N VAL A 47 -5.77 -5.39 12.04
CA VAL A 47 -5.58 -6.60 12.88
C VAL A 47 -4.11 -6.71 13.29
N PRO A 48 -3.78 -7.46 14.35
CA PRO A 48 -2.39 -7.67 14.73
C PRO A 48 -1.57 -8.25 13.59
N HIS A 49 -0.36 -7.74 13.42
CA HIS A 49 0.56 -8.27 12.41
C HIS A 49 0.96 -9.72 12.75
N PRO A 50 0.89 -10.69 11.81
CA PRO A 50 1.18 -12.10 12.10
C PRO A 50 2.60 -12.32 12.63
N ASP A 51 3.56 -11.54 12.13
CA ASP A 51 4.96 -11.56 12.56
C ASP A 51 5.29 -10.55 13.68
N GLY A 52 4.31 -9.83 14.21
CA GLY A 52 4.50 -8.83 15.28
C GLY A 52 5.30 -7.60 14.86
N LEU A 53 5.25 -7.22 13.57
CA LEU A 53 5.97 -6.06 13.02
C LEU A 53 5.30 -4.70 13.33
N ASP A 54 4.11 -4.73 13.91
CA ASP A 54 3.31 -3.57 14.31
C ASP A 54 3.68 -3.01 15.70
N ASP A 55 4.77 -3.47 16.34
CA ASP A 55 5.27 -2.89 17.60
C ASP A 55 5.75 -1.45 17.37
N PRO A 56 5.16 -0.44 18.05
CA PRO A 56 5.55 0.96 17.94
C PRO A 56 7.04 1.22 18.22
N ARG A 57 7.67 0.40 19.06
CA ARG A 57 9.11 0.50 19.36
C ARG A 57 9.97 0.07 18.19
N GLY A 58 9.51 -0.93 17.43
CA GLY A 58 10.15 -1.35 16.18
C GLY A 58 10.10 -0.22 15.16
N ALA A 59 8.92 0.39 15.01
CA ALA A 59 8.70 1.45 14.04
C ALA A 59 9.59 2.69 14.27
N LEU A 60 9.73 3.12 15.52
CA LEU A 60 10.62 4.23 15.90
C LEU A 60 12.10 3.96 15.62
N SER A 61 12.52 2.69 15.66
CA SER A 61 13.92 2.32 15.44
C SER A 61 14.28 2.16 13.96
N GLN A 62 13.27 1.95 13.10
CA GLN A 62 13.45 1.65 11.68
C GLN A 62 12.97 2.77 10.76
N ASP A 63 12.37 3.84 11.32
CA ASP A 63 11.67 4.88 10.55
C ASP A 63 10.65 4.29 9.56
N ARG A 64 10.03 3.18 9.95
CA ARG A 64 9.16 2.35 9.10
C ARG A 64 8.07 1.72 9.93
N TYR A 65 6.82 1.91 9.55
CA TYR A 65 5.66 1.36 10.26
C TYR A 65 4.91 0.36 9.38
N PHE A 66 4.70 -0.84 9.92
CA PHE A 66 3.87 -1.85 9.29
C PHE A 66 2.50 -1.88 9.94
N SER A 67 1.45 -1.96 9.12
CA SER A 67 0.11 -2.26 9.59
C SER A 67 -0.53 -3.36 8.76
N TYR A 68 -1.22 -4.28 9.43
CA TYR A 68 -1.86 -5.42 8.80
C TYR A 68 -3.38 -5.27 8.85
N TRP A 69 -4.05 -5.58 7.75
CA TRP A 69 -5.45 -5.29 7.55
C TRP A 69 -6.19 -6.49 7.00
N ALA A 70 -7.38 -6.75 7.54
CA ALA A 70 -8.29 -7.79 7.09
C ALA A 70 -9.51 -7.16 6.40
N TYR A 71 -9.96 -7.74 5.30
CA TYR A 71 -11.22 -7.39 4.65
C TYR A 71 -11.89 -8.64 4.06
N ALA A 72 -13.07 -8.49 3.47
CA ALA A 72 -13.91 -9.61 3.04
C ALA A 72 -13.21 -10.63 2.13
N ARG A 73 -12.17 -10.23 1.37
CA ARG A 73 -11.49 -11.09 0.38
C ARG A 73 -10.07 -11.49 0.77
N GLY A 74 -9.56 -11.06 1.92
CA GLY A 74 -8.25 -11.46 2.39
C GLY A 74 -7.58 -10.46 3.33
N HIS A 75 -6.26 -10.46 3.30
CA HIS A 75 -5.44 -9.57 4.12
C HIS A 75 -4.41 -8.86 3.26
N TYR A 76 -4.05 -7.65 3.68
CA TYR A 76 -2.98 -6.88 3.07
C TYR A 76 -2.18 -6.17 4.16
N GLU A 77 -0.97 -5.78 3.81
CA GLU A 77 -0.05 -5.02 4.63
C GLU A 77 0.14 -3.64 4.01
N ILE A 78 0.14 -2.61 4.85
CA ILE A 78 0.66 -1.29 4.48
C ILE A 78 2.02 -1.15 5.14
N ASP A 79 3.01 -0.90 4.29
CA ASP A 79 4.39 -0.63 4.64
C ASP A 79 4.65 0.86 4.43
N ASP A 80 4.67 1.60 5.54
CA ASP A 80 4.87 3.05 5.61
C ASP A 80 6.32 3.33 6.01
N ASP A 81 7.21 3.28 5.03
CA ASP A 81 8.63 3.58 5.16
C ASP A 81 8.90 5.05 4.90
N ILE A 82 9.86 5.64 5.60
CA ILE A 82 10.22 7.06 5.44
C ILE A 82 10.51 7.49 3.98
N TRP A 83 10.90 6.56 3.10
CA TRP A 83 11.19 6.79 1.69
C TRP A 83 10.10 6.31 0.73
N GLY A 84 9.09 5.58 1.19
CA GLY A 84 8.09 5.01 0.31
C GLY A 84 6.90 4.40 1.04
N LEU A 85 5.74 4.44 0.37
CA LEU A 85 4.51 3.85 0.88
C LEU A 85 4.08 2.73 -0.05
N PHE A 86 4.03 1.52 0.49
CA PHE A 86 3.70 0.31 -0.25
C PHE A 86 2.49 -0.40 0.35
N VAL A 87 1.70 -1.05 -0.52
CA VAL A 87 0.65 -1.98 -0.09
C VAL A 87 0.89 -3.33 -0.74
N THR A 88 0.98 -4.38 0.07
CA THR A 88 1.31 -5.74 -0.36
C THR A 88 0.28 -6.74 0.15
N ALA A 89 0.22 -7.91 -0.48
CA ALA A 89 -0.60 -9.02 -0.01
C ALA A 89 0.07 -10.35 -0.35
N SER A 90 0.32 -11.18 0.65
CA SER A 90 1.05 -12.45 0.48
C SER A 90 0.18 -13.61 -0.01
N ILE A 91 -1.15 -13.48 0.07
CA ILE A 91 -2.12 -14.50 -0.36
C ILE A 91 -3.11 -13.84 -1.31
N ASN A 92 -3.46 -14.52 -2.41
CA ASN A 92 -4.33 -13.98 -3.47
C ASN A 92 -3.85 -12.62 -4.02
N ASN A 93 -2.52 -12.44 -4.04
CA ASN A 93 -1.83 -11.18 -4.31
C ASN A 93 -2.45 -10.36 -5.45
N ALA A 94 -2.52 -10.92 -6.66
CA ALA A 94 -3.01 -10.19 -7.83
C ALA A 94 -4.46 -9.68 -7.68
N SER A 95 -5.33 -10.45 -7.03
CA SER A 95 -6.71 -10.04 -6.79
C SER A 95 -6.82 -8.95 -5.73
N ILE A 96 -6.04 -9.06 -4.65
CA ILE A 96 -6.06 -8.06 -3.57
C ILE A 96 -5.43 -6.75 -4.06
N VAL A 97 -4.33 -6.82 -4.80
CA VAL A 97 -3.70 -5.65 -5.44
C VAL A 97 -4.66 -4.96 -6.42
N ALA A 98 -5.44 -5.72 -7.18
CA ALA A 98 -6.47 -5.14 -8.06
C ALA A 98 -7.58 -4.42 -7.26
N ASP A 99 -7.99 -4.96 -6.11
CA ASP A 99 -8.97 -4.31 -5.24
C ASP A 99 -8.41 -3.00 -4.65
N ILE A 100 -7.16 -2.99 -4.20
CA ILE A 100 -6.46 -1.80 -3.69
C ILE A 100 -6.32 -0.75 -4.80
N GLU A 101 -5.91 -1.16 -6.00
CA GLU A 101 -5.83 -0.28 -7.17
C GLU A 101 -7.18 0.42 -7.43
N GLN A 102 -8.27 -0.35 -7.47
CA GLN A 102 -9.61 0.21 -7.68
C GLN A 102 -10.04 1.14 -6.54
N ALA A 103 -9.73 0.79 -5.29
CA ALA A 103 -10.02 1.63 -4.13
C ALA A 103 -9.29 2.98 -4.18
N LEU A 104 -8.03 3.01 -4.61
CA LEU A 104 -7.28 4.26 -4.78
C LEU A 104 -7.85 5.11 -5.93
N LEU A 105 -8.09 4.49 -7.08
CA LEU A 105 -8.62 5.16 -8.27
C LEU A 105 -10.02 5.75 -8.03
N SER A 106 -10.88 5.08 -7.27
CA SER A 106 -12.25 5.53 -7.01
C SER A 106 -12.32 6.87 -6.25
N THR A 107 -11.26 7.24 -5.53
CA THR A 107 -11.18 8.52 -4.82
C THR A 107 -11.07 9.74 -5.75
N GLY A 108 -10.68 9.54 -7.02
CA GLY A 108 -10.34 10.61 -7.96
C GLY A 108 -9.10 11.42 -7.59
N LYS A 109 -8.40 11.08 -6.50
CA LYS A 109 -7.16 11.73 -6.06
C LYS A 109 -5.91 11.04 -6.61
N PHE A 110 -6.03 9.75 -6.93
CA PHE A 110 -4.92 8.92 -7.39
C PHE A 110 -5.00 8.67 -8.90
N VAL A 111 -3.83 8.53 -9.52
CA VAL A 111 -3.68 8.11 -10.91
C VAL A 111 -2.61 7.03 -11.01
N LYS A 112 -2.89 6.01 -11.82
CA LYS A 112 -1.94 4.92 -12.07
C LYS A 112 -0.94 5.33 -13.15
N GLU A 113 0.34 5.11 -12.88
CA GLU A 113 1.40 5.09 -13.88
C GLU A 113 1.74 3.65 -14.25
N ASP A 114 2.13 3.44 -15.51
CA ASP A 114 2.61 2.15 -15.98
C ASP A 114 3.97 1.82 -15.37
N ALA A 115 4.12 0.59 -14.87
CA ALA A 115 5.40 0.06 -14.45
C ALA A 115 6.09 -0.67 -15.61
N ASP A 116 7.41 -0.51 -15.71
CA ASP A 116 8.23 -1.32 -16.60
C ASP A 116 8.63 -2.62 -15.89
N PHE A 117 7.92 -3.70 -16.19
CA PHE A 117 8.12 -5.01 -15.55
C PHE A 117 9.50 -5.60 -15.85
N GLY A 118 10.13 -5.25 -16.98
CA GLY A 118 11.46 -5.73 -17.35
C GLY A 118 12.59 -5.24 -16.44
N LYS A 119 12.32 -4.28 -15.54
CA LYS A 119 13.27 -3.80 -14.53
C LYS A 119 13.29 -4.66 -13.26
N PHE A 120 12.41 -5.64 -13.15
CA PHE A 120 12.22 -6.46 -11.94
C PHE A 120 12.53 -7.94 -12.16
N GLU A 121 13.04 -8.29 -13.35
CA GLU A 121 13.57 -9.62 -13.71
C GLU A 121 15.02 -9.82 -13.27
#